data_AF-A0A504U9I4-F1
#
_entry.id   AF-A0A504U9I4-F1
#
_cell.length_a   1.000
_cell.length_b   1.000
_cell.length_c   1.000
_cell.angle_alpha   90.00
_cell.angle_beta   90.00
_cell.angle_gamma   90.00
#
_symmetry.space_group_name_H-M   'P 1'
#
loop_
_entity.id
_entity.type
_entity.pdbx_description
1 polymer ?
#
loop_
_entity_poly.entity_id
_entity_poly.type
_entity_poly.pdbx_seq_one_letter_code
_entity_poly.pdbx_strand_id
1 'polypeptide(L)'
;MKRIIAILTATTFCLQAGIQPVEASMSDKDKAAAAAAAIAILGIAALAHNKHHYQEGYEPSDGEEMAEFERGYRDAVHGYPYWEQNRTRGYAQGYQAGDLEREHAMAHRQQARDAKAPPMAYQGCAQIVAQNFAVGTHQVHFTQARSPGKHEWLIEAAVGRQYMTCKIRDTGELIDLTGGRL
;
A
#
# COMPACT_ATOMS: atom_id res chain seq x y z
N MET A 1 -61.82 -23.56 23.68
CA MET A 1 -62.38 -23.08 22.39
C MET A 1 -62.01 -21.62 22.20
N LYS A 2 -61.80 -21.22 20.93
CA LYS A 2 -61.45 -19.89 20.39
C LYS A 2 -59.96 -19.51 20.38
N ARG A 3 -59.42 -19.69 19.18
CA ARG A 3 -58.20 -19.10 18.62
C ARG A 3 -58.48 -17.64 18.26
N ILE A 4 -57.58 -16.72 18.60
CA ILE A 4 -57.47 -15.42 17.93
C ILE A 4 -55.99 -15.17 17.65
N ILE A 5 -55.68 -15.12 16.35
CA ILE A 5 -54.42 -14.71 15.74
C ILE A 5 -54.45 -13.19 15.65
N ALA A 6 -53.40 -12.48 16.09
CA ALA A 6 -53.06 -11.18 15.51
C ALA A 6 -51.63 -10.70 15.86
N ILE A 7 -50.80 -10.68 14.81
CA ILE A 7 -49.92 -9.58 14.39
C ILE A 7 -48.68 -9.28 15.25
N LEU A 8 -47.52 -9.69 14.71
CA LEU A 8 -46.18 -9.21 15.01
C LEU A 8 -46.07 -7.70 14.73
N THR A 9 -45.98 -6.89 15.77
CA THR A 9 -45.54 -5.49 15.66
C THR A 9 -44.02 -5.45 15.64
N ALA A 10 -43.44 -5.26 14.45
CA ALA A 10 -42.05 -4.89 14.29
C ALA A 10 -41.86 -3.47 14.87
N THR A 11 -41.08 -3.38 15.94
CA THR A 11 -40.62 -2.12 16.52
C THR A 11 -39.57 -1.51 15.59
N THR A 12 -40.00 -0.64 14.68
CA THR A 12 -39.11 0.24 13.93
C THR A 12 -38.67 1.37 14.85
N PHE A 13 -37.41 1.32 15.26
CA PHE A 13 -36.71 2.36 16.00
C PHE A 13 -36.62 3.60 15.10
N CYS A 14 -37.36 4.65 15.42
CA CYS A 14 -37.28 5.95 14.75
C CYS A 14 -35.91 6.59 14.99
N LEU A 15 -35.02 6.54 14.01
CA LEU A 15 -33.86 7.42 13.93
C LEU A 15 -34.27 8.67 13.12
N GLN A 16 -34.91 9.63 13.78
CA GLN A 16 -35.12 10.96 13.22
C GLN A 16 -33.79 11.74 13.26
N ALA A 17 -32.95 11.56 12.25
CA ALA A 17 -31.98 12.56 11.87
C ALA A 17 -32.67 13.51 10.89
N GLY A 18 -32.94 14.74 11.32
CA GLY A 18 -33.46 15.79 10.46
C GLY A 18 -32.43 16.15 9.40
N ILE A 19 -32.54 15.54 8.23
CA ILE A 19 -31.92 16.04 7.00
C ILE A 19 -32.97 16.96 6.39
N GLN A 20 -32.87 18.26 6.64
CA GLN A 20 -33.58 19.21 5.79
C GLN A 20 -32.86 19.19 4.43
N PRO A 21 -33.54 18.88 3.31
CA PRO A 21 -32.95 19.15 2.01
C PRO A 21 -32.85 20.67 1.87
N VAL A 22 -31.62 21.16 1.75
CA VAL A 22 -31.39 22.51 1.24
C VAL A 22 -31.91 22.52 -0.20
N GLU A 23 -33.15 22.97 -0.38
CA GLU A 23 -33.71 23.19 -1.71
C GLU A 23 -33.07 24.45 -2.29
N ALA A 24 -31.84 24.31 -2.79
CA ALA A 24 -31.35 25.19 -3.83
C ALA A 24 -32.13 24.86 -5.10
N SER A 25 -32.96 25.78 -5.58
CA SER A 25 -33.66 25.62 -6.86
C SER A 25 -32.63 25.60 -7.98
N MET A 26 -32.18 24.41 -8.36
CA MET A 26 -31.25 24.19 -9.46
C MET A 26 -32.00 23.48 -10.59
N SER A 27 -31.72 23.91 -11.82
CA SER A 27 -32.42 23.44 -13.02
C SER A 27 -32.16 21.95 -13.23
N ASP A 28 -33.06 21.26 -13.94
CA ASP A 28 -32.97 19.80 -14.13
C ASP A 28 -31.66 19.32 -14.80
N LYS A 29 -30.94 20.22 -15.48
CA LYS A 29 -29.61 19.94 -16.04
C LYS A 29 -28.52 19.90 -14.97
N ASP A 30 -28.67 20.63 -13.88
CA ASP A 30 -27.70 20.71 -12.80
C ASP A 30 -27.87 19.57 -11.78
N LYS A 31 -29.07 19.01 -11.67
CA LYS A 31 -29.36 17.84 -10.82
C LYS A 31 -28.62 16.58 -11.26
N ALA A 32 -28.39 16.40 -12.57
CA ALA A 32 -27.63 15.28 -13.10
C ALA A 32 -26.13 15.39 -12.79
N ALA A 33 -25.58 16.61 -12.78
CA ALA A 33 -24.20 16.87 -12.38
C ALA A 33 -23.99 16.73 -10.86
N ALA A 34 -24.96 17.17 -10.05
CA ALA A 34 -24.91 17.05 -8.59
C ALA A 34 -25.05 15.59 -8.09
N ALA A 35 -25.83 14.76 -8.78
CA ALA A 35 -25.98 13.34 -8.41
C ALA A 35 -24.72 12.50 -8.70
N ALA A 36 -23.92 12.88 -9.72
CA ALA A 36 -22.64 12.23 -10.00
C ALA A 36 -21.57 12.56 -8.94
N ALA A 37 -21.67 13.71 -8.28
CA ALA A 37 -20.78 14.11 -7.20
C ALA A 37 -21.07 13.38 -5.88
N ALA A 38 -22.32 12.97 -5.62
CA ALA A 38 -22.73 12.38 -4.35
C ALA A 38 -22.19 10.97 -4.08
N ILE A 39 -21.88 10.19 -5.12
CA ILE A 39 -21.34 8.82 -4.96
C ILE A 39 -19.84 8.86 -4.59
N ALA A 40 -19.14 9.96 -4.86
CA ALA A 40 -17.78 10.16 -4.38
C ALA A 40 -17.71 10.43 -2.86
N ILE A 41 -18.82 10.84 -2.22
CA ILE A 41 -18.84 11.33 -0.83
C ILE A 41 -18.75 10.21 0.21
N LEU A 42 -19.03 8.94 -0.14
CA LEU A 42 -18.91 7.84 0.82
C LEU A 42 -17.44 7.51 1.19
N GLY A 43 -16.46 7.94 0.40
CA GLY A 43 -15.05 7.93 0.80
C GLY A 43 -14.66 9.10 1.73
N ILE A 44 -15.50 10.15 1.81
CA ILE A 44 -15.11 11.50 2.25
C ILE A 44 -15.53 11.82 3.69
N ALA A 45 -16.45 11.09 4.32
CA ALA A 45 -16.74 11.32 5.75
C ALA A 45 -15.50 11.10 6.66
N ALA A 46 -14.49 10.37 6.19
CA ALA A 46 -13.22 10.17 6.89
C ALA A 46 -12.13 11.20 6.50
N LEU A 47 -12.14 11.74 5.28
CA LEU A 47 -11.01 12.53 4.76
C LEU A 47 -11.15 14.04 5.03
N ALA A 48 -12.38 14.57 5.06
CA ALA A 48 -12.62 15.97 5.41
C ALA A 48 -12.22 16.33 6.87
N HIS A 49 -12.11 15.33 7.74
CA HIS A 49 -11.66 15.53 9.14
C HIS A 49 -10.16 15.34 9.35
N ASN A 50 -9.40 14.94 8.33
CA ASN A 50 -8.00 14.57 8.50
C ASN A 50 -7.09 15.52 7.71
N LYS A 51 -6.76 16.67 8.33
CA LYS A 51 -5.78 17.66 7.81
C LYS A 51 -4.38 17.08 7.54
N HIS A 52 -4.14 15.81 7.84
CA HIS A 52 -2.84 15.16 7.74
C HIS A 52 -2.42 14.76 6.32
N HIS A 53 -3.32 14.80 5.32
CA HIS A 53 -2.98 14.43 3.94
C HIS A 53 -2.66 15.63 3.03
N TYR A 54 -2.89 16.87 3.49
CA TYR A 54 -2.48 18.03 2.72
C TYR A 54 -1.00 18.35 2.97
N GLN A 55 -0.23 18.47 1.89
CA GLN A 55 1.18 18.85 1.99
C GLN A 55 1.33 20.37 2.14
N GLU A 56 2.29 20.78 2.97
CA GLU A 56 2.87 22.14 2.97
C GLU A 56 1.85 23.32 2.98
N GLY A 57 0.81 23.24 3.80
CA GLY A 57 -0.15 24.34 3.95
C GLY A 57 -1.10 24.52 2.77
N TYR A 58 -1.21 23.51 1.90
CA TYR A 58 -2.30 23.40 0.96
C TYR A 58 -3.61 23.07 1.70
N GLU A 59 -4.68 23.77 1.37
CA GLU A 59 -6.04 23.45 1.78
C GLU A 59 -6.93 23.82 0.59
N PRO A 60 -7.81 22.92 0.10
CA PRO A 60 -8.67 23.22 -1.03
C PRO A 60 -9.53 24.47 -0.75
N SER A 61 -9.57 25.42 -1.69
CA SER A 61 -10.33 26.66 -1.50
C SER A 61 -11.85 26.46 -1.65
N ASP A 62 -12.24 25.42 -2.38
CA ASP A 62 -13.64 25.09 -2.68
C ASP A 62 -13.84 23.59 -2.92
N GLY A 63 -15.09 23.20 -3.19
CA GLY A 63 -15.46 21.81 -3.43
C GLY A 63 -14.96 21.25 -4.76
N GLU A 64 -14.68 22.08 -5.76
CA GLU A 64 -14.14 21.63 -7.04
C GLU A 64 -12.66 21.28 -6.89
N GLU A 65 -11.89 22.13 -6.24
CA GLU A 65 -10.48 21.88 -5.94
C GLU A 65 -10.31 20.66 -5.00
N MET A 66 -11.25 20.47 -4.07
CA MET A 66 -11.33 19.27 -3.24
C MET A 66 -11.55 18.02 -4.10
N ALA A 67 -12.52 18.04 -5.02
CA ALA A 67 -12.82 16.90 -5.88
C ALA A 67 -11.62 16.52 -6.77
N GLU A 68 -10.88 17.51 -7.26
CA GLU A 68 -9.67 17.29 -8.04
C GLU A 68 -8.52 16.70 -7.20
N PHE A 69 -8.35 17.18 -5.95
CA PHE A 69 -7.43 16.58 -4.99
C PHE A 69 -7.75 15.10 -4.74
N GLU A 70 -9.01 14.79 -4.46
CA GLU A 70 -9.47 13.41 -4.22
C GLU A 70 -9.22 12.50 -5.42
N ARG A 71 -9.47 13.01 -6.63
CA ARG A 71 -9.18 12.29 -7.87
C ARG A 71 -7.69 11.96 -7.98
N GLY A 72 -6.83 12.97 -7.83
CA GLY A 72 -5.37 12.78 -7.90
C GLY A 72 -4.85 11.81 -6.84
N TYR A 73 -5.32 11.95 -5.60
CA TYR A 73 -4.93 11.10 -4.47
C TYR A 73 -5.31 9.65 -4.71
N ARG A 74 -6.56 9.39 -5.13
CA ARG A 74 -7.02 8.03 -5.46
C ARG A 74 -6.21 7.44 -6.62
N ASP A 75 -5.95 8.22 -7.66
CA ASP A 75 -5.19 7.77 -8.83
C ASP A 75 -3.78 7.34 -8.42
N ALA A 76 -3.10 8.15 -7.59
CA ALA A 76 -1.77 7.84 -7.07
C ALA A 76 -1.78 6.64 -6.11
N VAL A 77 -2.68 6.55 -5.14
CA VAL A 77 -2.73 5.39 -4.21
C VAL A 77 -2.92 4.07 -4.97
N HIS A 78 -3.69 4.08 -6.06
CA HIS A 78 -3.88 2.92 -6.92
C HIS A 78 -2.77 2.69 -7.96
N GLY A 79 -1.81 3.61 -8.08
CA GLY A 79 -0.65 3.48 -8.97
C GLY A 79 -0.95 3.77 -10.44
N TYR A 80 -2.00 4.54 -10.74
CA TYR A 80 -2.22 5.06 -12.08
C TYR A 80 -1.18 6.14 -12.42
N PRO A 81 -0.77 6.28 -13.69
CA PRO A 81 0.17 7.32 -14.08
C PRO A 81 -0.43 8.71 -13.92
N TYR A 82 0.42 9.70 -13.62
CA TYR A 82 0.01 11.09 -13.52
C TYR A 82 -0.62 11.57 -14.83
N TRP A 83 -1.83 12.13 -14.73
CA TRP A 83 -2.51 12.66 -15.90
C TRP A 83 -2.00 14.06 -16.26
N GLU A 84 -1.01 14.13 -17.16
CA GLU A 84 -0.35 15.39 -17.56
C GLU A 84 -1.27 16.45 -18.19
N GLN A 85 -2.43 16.05 -18.72
CA GLN A 85 -3.38 17.01 -19.30
C GLN A 85 -4.19 17.73 -18.21
N ASN A 86 -4.23 17.18 -16.99
CA ASN A 86 -4.86 17.83 -15.85
C ASN A 86 -3.88 18.81 -15.21
N ARG A 87 -4.19 20.10 -15.30
CA ARG A 87 -3.36 21.20 -14.79
C ARG A 87 -3.89 21.80 -13.49
N THR A 88 -4.90 21.17 -12.87
CA THR A 88 -5.45 21.69 -11.61
C THR A 88 -4.43 21.49 -10.49
N ARG A 89 -4.32 22.51 -9.62
CA ARG A 89 -3.45 22.45 -8.45
C ARG A 89 -3.88 21.31 -7.52
N GLY A 90 -5.19 21.14 -7.34
CA GLY A 90 -5.76 20.08 -6.52
C GLY A 90 -5.32 18.69 -6.98
N TYR A 91 -5.45 18.37 -8.27
CA TYR A 91 -5.02 17.08 -8.79
C TYR A 91 -3.52 16.81 -8.54
N ALA A 92 -2.66 17.81 -8.78
CA ALA A 92 -1.22 17.69 -8.53
C ALA A 92 -0.90 17.42 -7.05
N GLN A 93 -1.52 18.16 -6.15
CA GLN A 93 -1.31 18.02 -4.70
C GLN A 93 -1.83 16.67 -4.19
N GLY A 94 -3.01 16.27 -4.66
CA GLY A 94 -3.61 14.98 -4.33
C GLY A 94 -2.74 13.82 -4.79
N TYR A 95 -2.28 13.87 -6.04
CA TYR A 95 -1.41 12.83 -6.59
C TYR A 95 -0.11 12.69 -5.80
N GLN A 96 0.55 13.80 -5.45
CA GLN A 96 1.76 13.77 -4.63
C GLN A 96 1.52 13.18 -3.24
N ALA A 97 0.42 13.55 -2.59
CA ALA A 97 0.04 13.00 -1.29
C ALA A 97 -0.23 11.48 -1.36
N GLY A 98 -0.94 11.03 -2.40
CA GLY A 98 -1.21 9.61 -2.61
C GLY A 98 0.05 8.81 -2.96
N ASP A 99 0.99 9.40 -3.68
CA ASP A 99 2.29 8.78 -4.00
C ASP A 99 3.10 8.53 -2.72
N LEU A 100 3.22 9.55 -1.84
CA LEU A 100 3.89 9.40 -0.55
C LEU A 100 3.22 8.35 0.32
N GLU A 101 1.88 8.33 0.36
CA GLU A 101 1.17 7.33 1.13
C GLU A 101 1.41 5.91 0.60
N ARG A 102 1.40 5.73 -0.73
CA ARG A 102 1.74 4.46 -1.37
C ARG A 102 3.17 4.05 -1.04
N GLU A 103 4.13 4.99 -1.05
CA GLU A 103 5.52 4.74 -0.67
C GLU A 103 5.62 4.32 0.80
N HIS A 104 4.97 5.03 1.71
CA HIS A 104 4.93 4.71 3.15
C HIS A 104 4.29 3.34 3.40
N ALA A 105 3.19 3.04 2.72
CA ALA A 105 2.54 1.74 2.76
C ALA A 105 3.47 0.61 2.26
N MET A 106 4.42 0.93 1.38
CA MET A 106 5.40 -0.04 0.86
C MET A 106 6.74 -0.03 1.62
N ALA A 107 7.00 0.96 2.50
CA ALA A 107 8.27 1.13 3.19
C ALA A 107 8.67 -0.09 4.02
N HIS A 108 7.72 -0.74 4.70
CA HIS A 108 7.99 -1.97 5.46
C HIS A 108 8.40 -3.14 4.57
N ARG A 109 7.92 -3.18 3.31
CA ARG A 109 8.33 -4.19 2.33
C ARG A 109 9.72 -3.91 1.78
N GLN A 110 10.08 -2.64 1.62
CA GLN A 110 11.42 -2.24 1.20
C GLN A 110 12.46 -2.53 2.30
N GLN A 111 12.14 -2.25 3.56
CA GLN A 111 12.96 -2.64 4.71
C GLN A 111 13.23 -4.15 4.75
N ALA A 112 12.25 -4.99 4.38
CA ALA A 112 12.44 -6.44 4.29
C ALA A 112 13.38 -6.86 3.13
N ARG A 113 13.47 -6.07 2.06
CA ARG A 113 14.43 -6.29 0.95
C ARG A 113 15.85 -5.88 1.33
N ASP A 114 15.99 -4.83 2.14
CA ASP A 114 17.29 -4.30 2.59
C ASP A 114 17.74 -4.89 3.95
N ALA A 115 16.95 -5.81 4.52
CA ALA A 115 17.25 -6.47 5.78
C ALA A 115 18.51 -7.33 5.63
N LYS A 116 19.54 -7.00 6.42
CA LYS A 116 20.76 -7.81 6.49
C LYS A 116 20.49 -9.09 7.25
N ALA A 117 20.93 -10.21 6.69
CA ALA A 117 20.86 -11.50 7.37
C ALA A 117 21.73 -11.50 8.65
N PRO A 118 21.41 -12.31 9.66
CA PRO A 118 22.24 -12.43 10.85
C PRO A 118 23.65 -12.96 10.48
N PRO A 119 24.70 -12.62 11.24
CA PRO A 119 26.08 -13.02 10.95
C PRO A 119 26.26 -14.54 10.76
N MET A 120 25.53 -15.36 11.53
CA MET A 120 25.58 -16.82 11.42
C MET A 120 25.10 -17.33 10.06
N ALA A 121 24.06 -16.71 9.49
CA ALA A 121 23.55 -17.05 8.17
C ALA A 121 24.57 -16.69 7.06
N TYR A 122 25.22 -15.52 7.17
CA TYR A 122 26.30 -15.15 6.25
C TYR A 122 27.50 -16.10 6.35
N GLN A 123 27.93 -16.43 7.58
CA GLN A 123 29.05 -17.35 7.80
C GLN A 123 28.77 -18.75 7.25
N GLY A 124 27.58 -19.30 7.53
CA GLY A 124 27.15 -20.60 7.01
C GLY A 124 27.13 -20.62 5.49
N CYS A 125 26.50 -19.62 4.85
CA CYS A 125 26.48 -19.56 3.38
C CYS A 125 27.88 -19.37 2.78
N ALA A 126 28.73 -18.50 3.34
CA ALA A 126 30.12 -18.36 2.88
C ALA A 126 30.90 -19.67 2.93
N GLN A 127 30.77 -20.45 4.00
CA GLN A 127 31.45 -21.72 4.14
C GLN A 127 30.99 -22.74 3.10
N ILE A 128 29.68 -22.84 2.87
CA ILE A 128 29.09 -23.78 1.90
C ILE A 128 29.51 -23.41 0.47
N VAL A 129 29.47 -22.13 0.13
CA VAL A 129 29.86 -21.63 -1.20
C VAL A 129 31.36 -21.80 -1.41
N ALA A 130 32.19 -21.47 -0.41
CA ALA A 130 33.63 -21.66 -0.45
C ALA A 130 34.01 -23.13 -0.66
N GLN A 131 33.35 -24.06 0.05
CA GLN A 131 33.56 -25.50 -0.09
C GLN A 131 33.14 -26.01 -1.48
N ASN A 132 31.99 -25.55 -2.00
CA ASN A 132 31.50 -25.99 -3.32
C ASN A 132 32.40 -25.53 -4.47
N PHE A 133 32.93 -24.30 -4.41
CA PHE A 133 33.80 -23.77 -5.45
C PHE A 133 35.29 -23.99 -5.19
N ALA A 134 35.65 -24.67 -4.09
CA ALA A 134 37.04 -24.86 -3.64
C ALA A 134 37.84 -23.54 -3.55
N VAL A 135 37.18 -22.48 -3.08
CA VAL A 135 37.77 -21.15 -2.87
C VAL A 135 37.85 -20.79 -1.39
N GLY A 136 38.61 -19.75 -1.06
CA GLY A 136 38.56 -19.18 0.28
C GLY A 136 37.27 -18.38 0.50
N THR A 137 36.77 -18.35 1.75
CA THR A 137 35.58 -17.56 2.11
C THR A 137 35.70 -16.07 1.80
N HIS A 138 36.92 -15.54 1.73
CA HIS A 138 37.21 -14.16 1.34
C HIS A 138 36.96 -13.85 -0.15
N GLN A 139 36.84 -14.87 -1.00
CA GLN A 139 36.52 -14.72 -2.43
C GLN A 139 35.01 -14.80 -2.69
N VAL A 140 34.21 -15.02 -1.64
CA VAL A 140 32.76 -15.09 -1.71
C VAL A 140 32.20 -13.68 -1.50
N HIS A 141 31.50 -13.16 -2.51
CA HIS A 141 30.87 -11.85 -2.47
C HIS A 141 29.36 -11.99 -2.35
N PHE A 142 28.77 -11.42 -1.30
CA PHE A 142 27.31 -11.43 -1.15
C PHE A 142 26.68 -10.35 -2.02
N THR A 143 25.78 -10.73 -2.92
CA THR A 143 25.07 -9.82 -3.83
C THR A 143 23.73 -9.40 -3.26
N GLN A 144 23.03 -10.33 -2.60
CA GLN A 144 21.68 -10.11 -2.09
C GLN A 144 21.42 -10.94 -0.84
N ALA A 145 20.65 -10.39 0.09
CA ALA A 145 20.08 -11.13 1.20
C ALA A 145 18.63 -10.71 1.38
N ARG A 146 17.71 -11.67 1.50
CA ARG A 146 16.29 -11.40 1.74
C ARG A 146 15.72 -12.43 2.70
N SER A 147 14.76 -12.04 3.52
CA SER A 147 14.06 -12.98 4.40
C SER A 147 12.75 -13.44 3.76
N PRO A 148 12.67 -14.68 3.20
CA PRO A 148 11.41 -15.21 2.67
C PRO A 148 10.37 -15.53 3.77
N GLY A 149 10.79 -15.68 5.02
CA GLY A 149 9.95 -16.09 6.12
C GLY A 149 10.65 -15.94 7.47
N LYS A 150 9.89 -16.10 8.55
CA LYS A 150 10.42 -15.94 9.92
C LYS A 150 11.57 -16.92 10.16
N HIS A 151 12.74 -16.42 10.59
CA HIS A 151 13.96 -17.21 10.83
C HIS A 151 14.55 -17.89 9.57
N GLU A 152 14.15 -17.48 8.37
CA GLU A 152 14.68 -17.99 7.11
C GLU A 152 15.27 -16.84 6.28
N TRP A 153 16.37 -17.14 5.60
CA TRP A 153 17.15 -16.20 4.80
C TRP A 153 17.53 -16.82 3.48
N LEU A 154 17.32 -16.09 2.39
CA LEU A 154 17.86 -16.39 1.07
C LEU A 154 19.03 -15.44 0.84
N ILE A 155 20.24 -16.00 0.85
CA ILE A 155 21.48 -15.27 0.65
C ILE A 155 22.06 -15.70 -0.68
N GLU A 156 22.29 -14.74 -1.57
CA GLU A 156 22.97 -14.95 -2.84
C GLU A 156 24.43 -14.53 -2.71
N ALA A 157 25.31 -15.43 -3.12
CA ALA A 157 26.74 -15.24 -3.09
C ALA A 157 27.35 -15.58 -4.44
N ALA A 158 28.25 -14.73 -4.91
CA ALA A 158 28.96 -14.87 -6.16
C ALA A 158 30.44 -15.18 -5.92
N VAL A 159 30.98 -16.05 -6.75
CA VAL A 159 32.41 -16.36 -6.86
C VAL A 159 32.80 -16.22 -8.32
N GLY A 160 33.48 -15.12 -8.67
CA GLY A 160 33.81 -14.79 -10.05
C GLY A 160 32.56 -14.64 -10.92
N ARG A 161 32.35 -15.56 -11.88
CA ARG A 161 31.16 -15.59 -12.78
C ARG A 161 30.10 -16.61 -12.37
N GLN A 162 30.29 -17.27 -11.24
CA GLN A 162 29.36 -18.27 -10.73
C GLN A 162 28.63 -17.68 -9.52
N TYR A 163 27.40 -18.12 -9.30
CA TYR A 163 26.62 -17.69 -8.15
C TYR A 163 25.91 -18.89 -7.52
N MET A 164 25.64 -18.76 -6.23
CA MET A 164 24.84 -19.70 -5.46
C MET A 164 23.90 -18.93 -4.55
N THR A 165 22.69 -19.46 -4.41
CA THR A 165 21.70 -18.98 -3.47
C THR A 165 21.55 -20.01 -2.37
N CYS A 166 21.90 -19.64 -1.14
CA CYS A 166 21.69 -20.42 0.06
C CYS A 166 20.34 -20.01 0.69
N LYS A 167 19.43 -20.96 0.86
CA LYS A 167 18.30 -20.82 1.79
C LYS A 167 18.77 -21.35 3.15
N ILE A 168 18.90 -20.49 4.14
CA ILE A 168 19.54 -20.79 5.43
C ILE A 168 18.69 -20.25 6.59
N ARG A 169 18.75 -20.89 7.75
CA ARG A 169 18.13 -20.37 8.99
C ARG A 169 18.99 -19.28 9.63
N ASP A 170 18.40 -18.52 10.54
CA ASP A 170 19.13 -17.57 11.41
C ASP A 170 20.21 -18.24 12.27
N THR A 171 20.08 -19.53 12.55
CA THR A 171 21.08 -20.38 13.23
C THR A 171 22.29 -20.74 12.36
N GLY A 172 22.23 -20.51 11.04
CA GLY A 172 23.25 -20.95 10.07
C GLY A 172 23.01 -22.36 9.49
N GLU A 173 21.86 -22.98 9.78
CA GLU A 173 21.48 -24.28 9.20
C GLU A 173 20.99 -24.12 7.76
N LEU A 174 21.58 -24.86 6.81
CA LEU A 174 21.18 -24.87 5.41
C LEU A 174 19.86 -25.62 5.24
N ILE A 175 18.89 -24.97 4.59
CA ILE A 175 17.59 -25.55 4.22
C ILE A 175 17.65 -26.04 2.77
N ASP A 176 18.14 -25.20 1.86
CA ASP A 176 18.18 -25.47 0.43
C ASP A 176 19.34 -24.72 -0.22
N LEU A 177 19.87 -25.25 -1.31
CA LEU A 177 21.02 -24.71 -2.02
C LEU A 177 20.80 -24.80 -3.52
N THR A 178 20.77 -23.65 -4.17
CA THR A 178 20.62 -23.57 -5.63
C THR A 178 21.85 -22.92 -6.23
N GLY A 179 22.50 -23.59 -7.17
CA GLY A 179 23.63 -23.05 -7.93
C GLY A 179 23.25 -22.66 -9.35
N GLY A 180 23.89 -21.61 -9.87
CA GLY A 180 23.72 -21.18 -11.25
C GLY A 180 25.02 -20.62 -11.85
N ARG A 181 25.02 -20.44 -13.17
CA ARG A 181 26.10 -19.76 -13.90
C ARG A 181 25.50 -18.50 -14.51
N LEU A 182 26.17 -17.36 -14.33
CA LEU A 182 25.81 -16.12 -15.05
C LEU A 182 26.05 -16.29 -16.56
#